data_AF-A0A5E4BXG5-F1
#
_entry.id   AF-A0A5E4BXG5-F1
#
_cell.length_a   1.000
_cell.length_b   1.000
_cell.length_c   1.000
_cell.angle_alpha   90.00
_cell.angle_beta   90.00
_cell.angle_gamma   90.00
#
_symmetry.space_group_name_H-M   'P 1'
#
loop_
_entity.id
_entity.type
_entity.pdbx_description
1 polymer ?
#
loop_
_entity_poly.entity_id
_entity_poly.type
_entity_poly.pdbx_seq_one_letter_code
_entity_poly.pdbx_strand_id
1 'polypeptide(L)' 'IRDSGGPKPVMVYIHGGSYMEGTGNLYDGSVLASYGNVIVITVNYRLGVL' A
#
# COMPACT_ATOMS: atom_id res chain seq x y z
N ILE A 1 16.31 -13.81 -4.35
CA ILE A 1 16.30 -12.90 -3.17
C ILE A 1 16.19 -13.80 -1.95
N ARG A 2 17.14 -13.74 -1.01
CA ARG A 2 17.13 -14.61 0.18
C ARG A 2 16.02 -14.13 1.11
N ASP A 3 15.04 -14.99 1.38
CA ASP A 3 14.10 -14.71 2.46
C ASP A 3 14.89 -14.84 3.78
N SER A 4 15.19 -13.68 4.36
CA SER A 4 15.81 -13.63 5.68
C SER A 4 14.70 -14.09 6.60
N GLY A 5 14.84 -15.18 7.35
CA GLY A 5 13.75 -15.75 8.17
C GLY A 5 13.19 -14.86 9.29
N GLY A 6 13.45 -13.55 9.24
CA GLY A 6 12.82 -12.52 10.05
C GLY A 6 11.64 -11.83 9.33
N PRO A 7 10.96 -10.91 10.01
CA PRO A 7 9.80 -10.22 9.48
C PRO A 7 10.14 -9.38 8.25
N LYS A 8 9.28 -9.42 7.23
CA LYS A 8 9.40 -8.59 6.03
C LYS A 8 9.09 -7.12 6.37
N PRO A 9 9.78 -6.14 5.77
CA PRO A 9 9.42 -4.74 5.89
C PRO A 9 7.99 -4.48 5.38
N VAL A 10 7.29 -3.52 5.99
CA VAL A 10 5.92 -3.16 5.63
C VAL A 10 5.91 -1.77 4.99
N MET A 11 5.34 -1.68 3.80
CA MET A 11 5.09 -0.45 3.07
C MET A 11 3.59 -0.15 3.10
N VAL A 12 3.21 0.96 3.71
CA VAL A 12 1.83 1.43 3.75
C VAL A 12 1.67 2.59 2.77
N TYR A 13 0.77 2.44 1.82
CA TYR A 13 0.45 3.45 0.83
C TYR A 13 -0.90 4.10 1.12
N ILE A 14 -0.91 5.42 1.20
CA ILE A 14 -2.10 6.25 1.39
C ILE A 14 -2.35 7.00 0.08
N HIS A 15 -3.51 6.80 -0.51
CA HIS A 15 -3.85 7.44 -1.78
C HIS A 15 -4.03 8.96 -1.60
N GLY A 16 -3.69 9.70 -2.65
CA GLY A 16 -3.94 11.15 -2.74
C GLY A 16 -5.42 11.45 -3.02
N GLY A 17 -5.68 12.58 -3.67
CA GLY A 17 -7.03 13.06 -3.98
C GLY A 17 -7.56 14.12 -3.01
N SER A 18 -6.65 14.84 -2.34
CA SER A 18 -6.94 16.02 -1.52
C SER A 18 -8.05 15.82 -0.48
N TYR A 19 -8.16 14.61 0.09
CA TYR A 19 -9.22 14.20 1.03
C TYR A 19 -10.65 14.23 0.45
N MET A 20 -10.81 14.39 -0.86
CA MET A 20 -12.10 14.49 -1.54
C MET A 20 -12.39 13.27 -2.42
N GLU A 21 -11.35 12.63 -2.94
CA GLU A 21 -11.46 11.52 -3.90
C GLU A 21 -10.32 10.50 -3.73
N GLY A 22 -10.47 9.33 -4.37
CA GLY A 22 -9.46 8.28 -4.41
C GLY A 22 -9.86 6.98 -3.71
N THR A 23 -9.05 5.93 -3.93
CA THR A 23 -9.23 4.62 -3.31
C THR A 23 -7.91 3.85 -3.27
N GLY A 24 -7.73 3.03 -2.24
CA GLY A 24 -6.59 2.13 -2.11
C GLY A 24 -6.51 1.05 -3.20
N ASN A 25 -7.62 0.71 -3.86
CA ASN A 25 -7.61 -0.26 -4.97
C ASN A 25 -7.12 0.34 -6.30
N LEU A 26 -6.86 1.65 -6.36
CA LEU A 26 -6.34 2.28 -7.57
C LEU A 26 -4.90 1.80 -7.88
N TYR A 27 -4.20 1.24 -6.89
CA TYR A 27 -2.80 0.84 -7.00
C TYR A 27 -2.65 -0.67 -6.75
N ASP A 28 -2.16 -1.40 -7.76
CA ASP A 28 -1.75 -2.79 -7.61
C ASP A 28 -0.34 -2.88 -7.00
N GLY A 29 -0.25 -3.44 -5.79
CA GLY A 29 0.99 -3.64 -5.05
C GLY A 29 1.81 -4.87 -5.48
N SER A 30 1.32 -5.69 -6.43
CA SER A 30 1.92 -6.98 -6.79
C SER A 30 3.39 -6.91 -7.18
N VAL A 31 3.76 -5.93 -8.02
CA VAL A 31 5.14 -5.71 -8.47
C VAL A 31 6.03 -5.27 -7.30
N LEU A 32 5.56 -4.34 -6.46
CA LEU A 32 6.33 -3.88 -5.31
C LEU A 32 6.54 -5.01 -4.28
N ALA A 33 5.51 -5.81 -4.01
CA ALA A 33 5.59 -6.93 -3.08
C ALA A 33 6.56 -8.02 -3.57
N SER A 34 6.47 -8.39 -4.86
CA SER A 34 7.30 -9.44 -5.46
C SER A 34 8.76 -9.04 -5.64
N TYR A 35 9.03 -7.87 -6.23
CA TYR A 35 10.39 -7.43 -6.52
C TYR A 35 11.07 -6.81 -5.30
N GLY A 36 10.32 -6.11 -4.45
CA GLY A 36 10.85 -5.42 -3.27
C GLY A 36 11.04 -6.32 -2.05
N ASN A 37 10.49 -7.53 -2.05
CA ASN A 37 10.45 -8.41 -0.88
C ASN A 37 9.85 -7.71 0.37
N VAL A 38 8.76 -6.97 0.17
CA VAL A 38 8.04 -6.21 1.20
C VAL A 38 6.57 -6.61 1.25
N ILE A 39 5.92 -6.37 2.38
CA ILE A 39 4.46 -6.42 2.48
C ILE A 39 3.93 -5.04 2.05
N VAL A 40 3.04 -5.01 1.07
CA VAL A 40 2.41 -3.77 0.59
C VAL A 40 0.97 -3.71 1.09
N ILE A 41 0.61 -2.61 1.74
CA ILE A 41 -0.75 -2.34 2.24
C ILE A 41 -1.24 -1.06 1.59
N THR A 42 -2.37 -1.12 0.89
CA THR A 42 -3.11 0.06 0.48
C THR A 42 -4.30 0.24 1.42
N VAL A 43 -4.58 1.48 1.82
CA VAL A 43 -5.66 1.78 2.76
C VAL A 43 -6.70 2.68 2.12
N ASN A 44 -7.96 2.49 2.49
CA ASN A 44 -9.02 3.47 2.26
C ASN A 44 -9.20 4.31 3.53
N TYR A 45 -9.51 5.59 3.35
CA TYR A 45 -9.91 6.50 4.43
C TYR A 45 -11.16 7.27 4.01
N ARG A 46 -11.80 7.93 4.98
CA ARG A 46 -13.02 8.73 4.73
C ARG A 46 -12.70 9.96 3.89
N LEU A 47 -13.61 10.30 2.98
CA LEU A 47 -13.46 11.40 2.04
C LEU A 47 -14.60 12.39 2.19
N GLY A 48 -14.34 13.66 1.92
CA GLY A 48 -15.30 14.74 2.13
C GLY A 48 -15.66 14.89 3.61
N VAL A 49 -16.94 15.09 3.89
CA VAL A 49 -17.46 15.42 5.23
C VAL A 49 -17.64 14.18 6.13
N LEU A 50 -17.22 12.99 5.66
CA LEU A 50 -17.57 11.69 6.25
C LEU A 50 -16.72 11.28 7.45
#